data_AF-A0A950IZ86-F1
#
_entry.id   AF-A0A950IZ86-F1
#
_cell.length_a   1.000
_cell.length_b   1.000
_cell.length_c   1.000
_cell.angle_alpha   90.00
_cell.angle_beta   90.00
_cell.angle_gamma   90.00
#
_symmetry.space_group_name_H-M   'P 1'
#
loop_
_entity.id
_entity.type
_entity.pdbx_description
1 polymer ?
#
loop_
_entity_poly.entity_id
_entity_poly.type
_entity_poly.pdbx_seq_one_letter_code
_entity_poly.pdbx_strand_id
1 'polypeptide(L)'
;MNLSLLSRYAFFVACILFSLIGLALHQIEWLWPFTLTAIALSLLGVLDLTQTRHAVRRNYPVLGNIRYLVEAIRPEIRQYLLEADGEQLPFSRDQRSLVYARAKNTQADKPFGTMLDVYGSGFEFISHSIRPAPRSDPAGFRIDIGGPQCRQPYSTSVFNISAMSFGALSA
;
A
#
# COMPACT_ATOMS: atom_id res chain seq x y z
N MET A 1 44.58 -12.96 -1.40
CA MET A 1 43.50 -12.01 -1.06
C MET A 1 42.17 -12.63 -1.46
N ASN A 2 41.24 -12.81 -0.51
CA ASN A 2 39.93 -13.39 -0.82
C ASN A 2 39.17 -12.49 -1.80
N LEU A 3 38.91 -12.95 -3.02
CA LEU A 3 38.19 -12.20 -4.06
C LEU A 3 36.82 -11.69 -3.57
N SER A 4 36.23 -12.35 -2.57
CA SER A 4 34.96 -11.97 -1.95
C SER A 4 35.00 -10.62 -1.23
N LEU A 5 36.13 -10.25 -0.63
CA LEU A 5 36.29 -8.92 0.00
C LEU A 5 36.42 -7.83 -1.04
N LEU A 6 37.11 -8.12 -2.15
CA LEU A 6 37.27 -7.20 -3.28
C LEU A 6 35.90 -6.91 -3.93
N SER A 7 35.09 -7.94 -4.13
CA SER A 7 33.71 -7.82 -4.65
C SER A 7 32.81 -6.93 -3.80
N ARG A 8 32.95 -6.95 -2.47
CA ARG A 8 32.12 -6.19 -1.53
C ARG A 8 32.33 -4.68 -1.62
N TYR A 9 33.58 -4.25 -1.74
CA TYR A 9 33.95 -2.83 -1.77
C TYR A 9 34.18 -2.29 -3.19
N ALA A 10 34.18 -3.13 -4.22
CA ALA A 10 34.47 -2.75 -5.60
C ALA A 10 33.64 -1.56 -6.07
N PHE A 11 32.33 -1.57 -5.81
CA PHE A 11 31.43 -0.47 -6.24
C PHE A 11 31.75 0.84 -5.53
N PHE A 12 32.01 0.78 -4.22
CA PHE A 12 32.41 1.95 -3.43
C PHE A 12 33.75 2.53 -3.89
N VAL A 13 34.75 1.67 -4.13
CA VAL A 13 36.05 2.08 -4.66
C VAL A 13 35.89 2.70 -6.05
N ALA A 14 35.04 2.14 -6.91
CA ALA A 14 34.74 2.71 -8.22
C ALA A 14 34.12 4.11 -8.11
N CYS A 15 33.19 4.34 -7.16
CA CYS A 15 32.63 5.67 -6.89
C CYS A 15 33.72 6.67 -6.47
N ILE A 16 34.65 6.26 -5.59
CA ILE A 16 35.77 7.11 -5.16
C ILE A 16 36.67 7.43 -6.35
N LEU A 17 37.10 6.44 -7.13
CA LEU A 17 37.95 6.65 -8.28
C LEU A 17 37.29 7.56 -9.31
N PHE A 18 36.00 7.36 -9.58
CA PHE A 18 35.23 8.22 -10.48
C PHE A 18 35.13 9.66 -9.96
N SER A 19 34.97 9.85 -8.65
CA SER A 19 34.97 11.18 -8.04
C SER A 19 36.31 11.90 -8.19
N LEU A 20 37.43 11.17 -8.01
CA LEU A 20 38.79 11.71 -8.16
C LEU A 20 39.13 12.05 -9.62
N ILE A 21 38.79 11.16 -10.55
CA ILE A 21 38.95 11.39 -12.00
C ILE A 21 38.09 12.58 -12.43
N GLY A 22 36.86 12.65 -11.92
CA GLY A 22 35.95 13.75 -12.16
C GLY A 22 36.49 15.11 -11.75
N LEU A 23 37.09 15.18 -10.55
CA LEU A 23 37.75 16.39 -10.06
C LEU A 23 39.02 16.74 -10.85
N ALA A 24 39.76 15.74 -11.33
CA ALA A 24 40.93 15.97 -12.18
C ALA A 24 40.56 16.53 -13.57
N LEU A 25 39.40 16.14 -14.10
CA LEU A 25 38.86 16.58 -15.39
C LEU A 25 37.89 17.77 -15.26
N HIS A 26 38.11 18.64 -14.26
CA HIS A 26 37.23 19.77 -13.95
C HIS A 26 36.96 20.73 -15.12
N GLN A 27 37.84 20.76 -16.13
CA GLN A 27 37.66 21.62 -17.31
C GLN A 27 36.50 21.18 -18.23
N ILE A 28 35.95 19.99 -18.06
CA ILE A 28 34.83 19.48 -18.87
C ILE A 28 33.53 19.72 -18.12
N GLU A 29 32.86 20.85 -18.39
CA GLU A 29 31.67 21.28 -17.63
C GLU A 29 30.50 20.27 -17.67
N TRP A 30 30.34 19.51 -18.76
CA TRP A 30 29.24 18.54 -18.85
C TRP A 30 29.41 17.33 -17.91
N LEU A 31 30.62 17.08 -17.40
CA LEU A 31 30.85 15.98 -16.45
C LEU A 31 30.42 16.33 -15.03
N TRP A 32 30.24 17.62 -14.69
CA TRP A 32 29.93 18.06 -13.34
C TRP A 32 28.73 17.33 -12.67
N PRO A 33 27.59 17.12 -13.34
CA PRO A 33 26.48 16.39 -12.74
C PRO A 33 26.86 14.96 -12.30
N PHE A 34 27.65 14.26 -13.12
CA PHE A 34 28.10 12.90 -12.82
C PHE A 34 29.13 12.87 -11.70
N THR A 35 30.05 13.84 -11.67
CA THR A 35 31.08 13.91 -10.62
C THR A 35 30.48 14.29 -9.27
N LEU A 36 29.52 15.23 -9.22
CA LEU A 36 28.76 15.54 -8.00
C LEU A 36 28.02 14.31 -7.48
N THR A 37 27.35 13.57 -8.37
CA THR A 37 26.64 12.33 -8.00
C THR A 37 27.60 11.30 -7.41
N ALA A 38 28.78 11.10 -8.03
CA ALA A 38 29.78 10.17 -7.52
C ALA A 38 30.40 10.61 -6.18
N ILE A 39 30.59 11.91 -5.97
CA ILE A 39 31.03 12.46 -4.68
C ILE A 39 29.97 12.18 -3.60
N ALA A 40 28.70 12.43 -3.90
CA ALA A 40 27.60 12.15 -2.97
C ALA A 40 27.51 10.67 -2.60
N LEU A 41 27.63 9.77 -3.58
CA LEU A 41 27.66 8.32 -3.34
C LEU A 41 28.90 7.89 -2.54
N SER A 42 30.06 8.52 -2.77
CA SER A 42 31.28 8.25 -2.00
C SER A 42 31.13 8.69 -0.54
N LEU A 43 30.56 9.88 -0.29
CA LEU A 43 30.23 10.33 1.07
C LEU A 43 29.25 9.38 1.75
N LEU A 44 28.21 8.96 1.04
CA LEU A 44 27.24 7.99 1.54
C LEU A 44 27.88 6.65 1.90
N GLY A 45 28.82 6.17 1.07
CA GLY A 45 29.58 4.95 1.36
C GLY A 45 30.48 5.08 2.60
N VAL A 46 31.07 6.25 2.85
CA VAL A 46 31.81 6.51 4.10
C VAL A 46 30.88 6.48 5.31
N LEU A 47 29.68 7.06 5.20
CA LEU A 47 28.66 6.97 6.25
C LEU A 47 28.21 5.53 6.49
N ASP A 48 28.06 4.72 5.44
CA ASP A 48 27.71 3.31 5.52
C ASP A 48 28.78 2.47 6.25
N LEU A 49 30.06 2.79 6.04
CA LEU A 49 31.18 2.11 6.68
C LEU A 49 31.34 2.46 8.16
N THR A 50 31.02 3.70 8.53
CA THR A 50 31.17 4.23 9.89
C THR A 50 30.01 3.86 10.81
N GLN A 51 28.80 3.64 10.27
CA GLN A 51 27.66 3.25 11.09
C GLN A 51 27.76 1.81 11.61
N THR A 52 27.19 1.56 12.79
CA THR A 52 27.21 0.25 13.46
C THR A 52 25.86 -0.47 13.43
N ARG A 53 24.79 0.19 12.96
CA ARG A 53 23.40 -0.33 13.07
C ARG A 53 23.04 -1.35 11.99
N HIS A 54 23.48 -1.15 10.75
CA HIS A 54 23.11 -2.01 9.62
C HIS A 54 24.31 -2.77 9.06
N ALA A 55 24.43 -4.06 9.42
CA ALA A 55 25.53 -4.92 8.98
C ALA A 55 25.63 -5.07 7.45
N VAL A 56 24.49 -5.05 6.74
CA VAL A 56 24.46 -5.18 5.26
C VAL A 56 25.07 -3.95 4.59
N ARG A 57 24.71 -2.73 5.03
CA ARG A 57 25.26 -1.47 4.49
C ARG A 57 26.76 -1.36 4.76
N ARG A 58 27.23 -1.84 5.92
CA ARG A 58 28.65 -1.85 6.26
C ARG A 58 29.46 -2.85 5.42
N ASN A 59 28.86 -3.99 5.07
CA ASN A 59 29.50 -5.01 4.24
C ASN A 59 29.43 -4.71 2.74
N TYR A 60 28.46 -3.92 2.29
CA TYR A 60 28.26 -3.49 0.91
C TYR A 60 27.93 -1.99 0.88
N PRO A 61 28.94 -1.10 1.04
CA PRO A 61 28.70 0.34 1.09
C PRO A 61 28.06 0.82 -0.22
N VAL A 62 27.14 1.77 -0.12
CA VAL A 62 26.32 2.28 -1.23
C VAL A 62 25.29 1.26 -1.74
N LEU A 63 25.71 0.09 -2.22
CA LEU A 63 24.81 -0.94 -2.79
C LEU A 63 23.80 -1.49 -1.78
N GLY A 64 24.19 -1.61 -0.51
CA GLY A 64 23.30 -2.09 0.55
C GLY A 64 22.06 -1.23 0.75
N ASN A 65 22.08 0.05 0.35
CA ASN A 65 20.93 0.94 0.45
C ASN A 65 19.82 0.58 -0.53
N ILE A 66 20.14 -0.03 -1.67
CA ILE A 66 19.14 -0.46 -2.66
C ILE A 66 18.17 -1.46 -2.03
N ARG A 67 18.67 -2.38 -1.20
CA ARG A 67 17.82 -3.33 -0.47
C ARG A 67 16.77 -2.60 0.36
N TYR A 68 17.20 -1.63 1.16
CA TYR A 68 16.31 -0.92 2.07
C TYR A 68 15.36 0.03 1.34
N LEU A 69 15.79 0.60 0.22
CA LEU A 69 14.91 1.36 -0.68
C LEU A 69 13.78 0.48 -1.21
N VAL A 70 14.12 -0.71 -1.73
CA VAL A 70 13.13 -1.67 -2.22
C VAL A 70 12.24 -2.17 -1.08
N GLU A 71 12.79 -2.41 0.11
CA GLU A 71 12.04 -2.83 1.29
C GLU A 71 11.02 -1.78 1.75
N ALA A 72 11.35 -0.49 1.61
CA ALA A 72 10.44 0.62 1.91
C ALA A 72 9.27 0.70 0.92
N ILE A 73 9.51 0.42 -0.36
CA ILE A 73 8.49 0.48 -1.43
C ILE A 73 7.66 -0.84 -1.49
N ARG A 74 8.18 -1.94 -0.94
CA ARG A 74 7.55 -3.26 -0.95
C ARG A 74 6.08 -3.27 -0.50
N PRO A 75 5.66 -2.59 0.59
CA PRO A 75 4.26 -2.60 1.02
C PRO A 75 3.32 -2.00 -0.02
N GLU A 76 3.74 -0.92 -0.68
CA GLU A 76 2.97 -0.23 -1.70
C GLU A 76 2.85 -1.09 -2.97
N ILE A 77 3.96 -1.67 -3.44
CA ILE A 77 3.93 -2.60 -4.58
C ILE A 77 2.98 -3.75 -4.30
N ARG A 78 3.07 -4.33 -3.09
CA ARG A 78 2.20 -5.43 -2.70
C ARG A 78 0.73 -5.00 -2.70
N GLN A 79 0.41 -3.87 -2.08
CA GLN A 79 -0.97 -3.39 -1.95
C GLN A 79 -1.60 -2.92 -3.28
N TYR A 80 -0.82 -2.32 -4.18
CA TYR A 80 -1.35 -1.70 -5.39
C TYR A 80 -1.22 -2.57 -6.65
N LEU A 81 -0.18 -3.41 -6.73
CA LEU A 81 0.12 -4.20 -7.94
C LEU A 81 -0.13 -5.70 -7.77
N LEU A 82 -0.07 -6.25 -6.54
CA LEU A 82 -0.10 -7.70 -6.31
C LEU A 82 -1.33 -8.19 -5.54
N GLU A 83 -1.78 -7.47 -4.51
CA GLU A 83 -2.95 -7.82 -3.70
C GLU A 83 -4.22 -7.66 -4.54
N ALA A 84 -5.05 -8.71 -4.55
CA ALA A 84 -6.35 -8.68 -5.20
C ALA A 84 -7.30 -7.77 -4.40
N ASP A 85 -8.27 -7.15 -5.09
CA ASP A 85 -9.19 -6.18 -4.47
C ASP A 85 -10.00 -6.75 -3.28
N GLY A 86 -10.12 -8.08 -3.19
CA GLY A 86 -10.79 -8.83 -2.13
C GLY A 86 -9.88 -9.39 -1.02
N GLU A 87 -8.55 -9.34 -1.14
CA GLU A 87 -7.67 -9.81 -0.06
C GLU A 87 -7.70 -8.83 1.13
N GLN A 88 -7.81 -9.36 2.35
CA GLN A 88 -7.95 -8.56 3.57
C GLN A 88 -6.68 -8.56 4.42
N LEU A 89 -6.33 -7.38 4.97
CA LEU A 89 -6.14 -7.10 6.43
C LEU A 89 -5.78 -5.61 6.66
N PRO A 90 -6.44 -4.85 7.57
CA PRO A 90 -7.73 -5.08 8.24
C PRO A 90 -8.96 -4.72 7.38
N PHE A 91 -8.76 -4.02 6.25
CA PHE A 91 -9.81 -3.67 5.29
C PHE A 91 -9.31 -3.94 3.88
N SER A 92 -10.17 -4.48 3.02
CA SER A 92 -9.86 -4.71 1.61
C SER A 92 -9.78 -3.39 0.82
N ARG A 93 -9.14 -3.41 -0.35
CA ARG A 93 -9.07 -2.24 -1.23
C ARG A 93 -10.46 -1.77 -1.66
N ASP A 94 -11.36 -2.71 -1.91
CA ASP A 94 -12.76 -2.45 -2.23
C ASP A 94 -13.52 -1.73 -1.12
N GLN A 95 -13.27 -2.07 0.14
CA GLN A 95 -13.89 -1.40 1.28
C GLN A 95 -13.36 0.04 1.41
N ARG A 96 -12.05 0.24 1.24
CA ARG A 96 -11.43 1.57 1.32
C ARG A 96 -11.91 2.49 0.20
N SER A 97 -11.98 1.98 -1.04
CA SER A 97 -12.45 2.76 -2.19
C SER A 97 -13.91 3.19 -2.01
N LEU A 98 -14.77 2.31 -1.48
CA LEU A 98 -16.15 2.64 -1.15
C LEU A 98 -16.24 3.76 -0.11
N VAL A 99 -15.46 3.69 0.98
CA VAL A 99 -15.42 4.74 2.01
C VAL A 99 -14.94 6.07 1.42
N TYR A 100 -13.90 6.06 0.59
CA TYR A 100 -13.39 7.27 -0.04
C TYR A 100 -14.37 7.89 -1.03
N ALA A 101 -15.05 7.07 -1.84
CA ALA A 101 -16.06 7.56 -2.78
C ALA A 101 -17.21 8.25 -2.02
N ARG A 102 -17.70 7.62 -0.95
CA ARG A 102 -18.74 8.19 -0.09
C ARG A 102 -18.27 9.46 0.63
N ALA A 103 -17.06 9.48 1.17
CA ALA A 103 -16.50 10.64 1.86
C ALA A 103 -16.31 11.84 0.91
N LYS A 104 -16.01 11.59 -0.38
CA LYS A 104 -15.88 12.62 -1.42
C LYS A 104 -17.21 12.98 -2.08
N ASN A 105 -18.32 12.39 -1.66
CA ASN A 105 -19.64 12.53 -2.27
C ASN A 105 -19.64 12.25 -3.79
N THR A 106 -18.86 11.24 -4.20
CA THR A 106 -18.83 10.75 -5.59
C THR A 106 -19.65 9.47 -5.71
N GLN A 107 -20.10 9.16 -6.92
CA GLN A 107 -20.86 7.93 -7.18
C GLN A 107 -20.10 6.70 -6.67
N ALA A 108 -20.79 5.90 -5.85
CA ALA A 108 -20.24 4.74 -5.16
C ALA A 108 -21.06 3.47 -5.44
N ASP A 109 -21.92 3.52 -6.46
CA ASP A 109 -22.82 2.44 -6.83
C ASP A 109 -22.00 1.33 -7.51
N LYS A 110 -22.21 0.09 -7.05
CA LYS A 110 -21.68 -1.11 -7.69
C LYS A 110 -22.84 -1.89 -8.32
N PRO A 111 -22.63 -2.51 -9.50
CA PRO A 111 -23.66 -3.32 -10.15
C PRO A 111 -24.05 -4.52 -9.29
N PHE A 112 -25.26 -5.04 -9.51
CA PHE A 112 -25.77 -6.23 -8.82
C PHE A 112 -24.89 -7.44 -9.13
N GLY A 113 -24.44 -8.13 -8.09
CA GLY A 113 -23.54 -9.28 -8.17
C GLY A 113 -22.64 -9.39 -6.95
N THR A 114 -21.97 -10.53 -6.81
CA THR A 114 -20.97 -10.75 -5.77
C THR A 114 -19.65 -11.18 -6.40
N MET A 115 -18.56 -10.55 -5.97
CA MET A 115 -17.20 -11.00 -6.26
C MET A 115 -16.67 -11.94 -5.17
N LEU A 116 -17.45 -12.16 -4.10
CA LEU A 116 -17.10 -13.09 -3.04
C LEU A 116 -17.22 -14.53 -3.55
N ASP A 117 -16.27 -15.36 -3.16
CA ASP A 117 -16.34 -16.80 -3.39
C ASP A 117 -17.40 -17.42 -2.47
N VAL A 118 -18.62 -17.60 -2.99
CA VAL A 118 -19.77 -18.15 -2.26
C VAL A 118 -19.65 -19.64 -1.95
N TYR A 119 -18.71 -20.34 -2.59
CA TYR A 119 -18.41 -21.74 -2.32
C TYR A 119 -17.14 -21.91 -1.47
N GLY A 120 -16.48 -20.80 -1.14
CA GLY A 120 -15.28 -20.77 -0.34
C GLY A 120 -15.53 -21.20 1.10
N SER A 121 -14.49 -21.75 1.73
CA SER A 121 -14.48 -22.04 3.16
C SER A 121 -14.71 -20.75 3.96
N GLY A 122 -15.67 -20.79 4.89
CA GLY A 122 -16.01 -19.65 5.75
C GLY A 122 -17.03 -18.68 5.15
N PHE A 123 -17.52 -18.92 3.93
CA PHE A 123 -18.68 -18.20 3.42
C PHE A 123 -19.95 -18.67 4.15
N GLU A 124 -20.64 -17.73 4.80
CA GLU A 124 -21.88 -17.99 5.53
C GLU A 124 -23.05 -17.27 4.85
N PHE A 125 -24.17 -17.97 4.71
CA PHE A 125 -25.42 -17.38 4.24
C PHE A 125 -26.59 -17.87 5.08
N ILE A 126 -27.63 -17.04 5.17
CA ILE A 126 -28.86 -17.36 5.89
C ILE A 126 -29.96 -17.59 4.85
N SER A 127 -30.58 -18.76 4.91
CA SER A 127 -31.75 -19.09 4.10
C SER A 127 -33.05 -18.71 4.83
N HIS A 128 -34.10 -18.46 4.05
CA HIS A 128 -35.41 -18.15 4.62
C HIS A 128 -35.96 -19.35 5.40
N SER A 129 -36.50 -19.10 6.60
CA SER A 129 -37.17 -20.15 7.38
C SER A 129 -38.59 -20.36 6.91
N ILE A 130 -38.98 -21.62 6.73
CA ILE A 130 -40.38 -21.99 6.46
C ILE A 130 -41.27 -21.91 7.71
N ARG A 131 -40.68 -21.73 8.89
CA ARG A 131 -41.43 -21.63 10.15
C ARG A 131 -41.88 -20.18 10.35
N PRO A 132 -43.20 -19.91 10.45
CA PRO A 132 -43.69 -18.56 10.70
C PRO A 132 -43.17 -18.03 12.04
N ALA A 133 -42.65 -16.81 12.03
CA ALA A 133 -42.30 -16.05 13.22
C ALA A 133 -43.42 -15.06 13.58
N PRO A 134 -43.60 -14.71 14.87
CA PRO A 134 -44.48 -13.62 15.25
C PRO A 134 -44.04 -12.31 14.57
N ARG A 135 -45.00 -11.44 14.26
CA ARG A 135 -44.70 -10.14 13.65
C ARG A 135 -43.88 -9.29 14.61
N SER A 136 -42.68 -8.90 14.17
CA SER A 136 -41.83 -7.94 14.89
C SER A 136 -42.32 -6.51 14.66
N ASP A 137 -42.10 -5.64 15.64
CA ASP A 137 -42.38 -4.22 15.54
C ASP A 137 -41.40 -3.55 14.53
N PRO A 138 -41.90 -2.91 13.46
CA PRO A 138 -41.07 -2.17 12.51
C PRO A 138 -40.19 -1.10 13.16
N ALA A 139 -40.63 -0.47 14.25
CA ALA A 139 -39.86 0.54 14.95
C ALA A 139 -38.59 -0.02 15.60
N GLY A 140 -38.55 -1.33 15.87
CA GLY A 140 -37.39 -2.04 16.44
C GLY A 140 -36.25 -2.28 15.44
N PHE A 141 -36.47 -2.11 14.14
CA PHE A 141 -35.43 -2.34 13.11
C PHE A 141 -34.65 -1.08 12.77
N ARG A 142 -34.22 -0.33 13.79
CA ARG A 142 -33.40 0.87 13.62
C ARG A 142 -32.12 0.78 14.44
N ILE A 143 -31.07 1.39 13.93
CA ILE A 143 -29.78 1.53 14.62
C ILE A 143 -29.35 2.99 14.63
N ASP A 144 -28.76 3.42 15.73
CA ASP A 144 -28.16 4.75 15.84
C ASP A 144 -26.72 4.69 15.32
N ILE A 145 -26.42 5.53 14.33
CA ILE A 145 -25.10 5.66 13.72
C ILE A 145 -24.44 6.94 14.23
N GLY A 146 -23.27 6.77 14.84
CA GLY A 146 -22.41 7.85 15.31
C GLY A 146 -21.78 7.56 16.66
N GLY A 147 -20.44 7.55 16.73
CA GLY A 147 -19.69 7.46 17.98
C GLY A 147 -19.38 8.82 18.62
N PRO A 148 -18.53 8.89 19.66
CA PRO A 148 -18.19 10.14 20.37
C PRO A 148 -17.60 11.24 19.48
N GLN A 149 -17.07 10.87 18.32
CA GLN A 149 -16.46 11.78 17.34
C GLN A 149 -17.46 12.27 16.27
N CYS A 150 -18.70 11.76 16.26
CA CYS A 150 -19.73 12.12 15.29
C CYS A 150 -20.47 13.39 15.73
N ARG A 151 -20.44 14.44 14.91
CA ARG A 151 -21.13 15.71 15.19
C ARG A 151 -22.65 15.65 14.97
N GLN A 152 -23.10 14.70 14.15
CA GLN A 152 -24.52 14.55 13.76
C GLN A 152 -24.87 13.05 13.76
N PRO A 153 -25.08 12.46 14.95
CA PRO A 153 -25.58 11.10 15.03
C PRO A 153 -27.01 11.03 14.45
N TYR A 154 -27.35 9.90 13.84
CA TYR A 154 -28.67 9.72 13.22
C TYR A 154 -29.17 8.28 13.37
N SER A 155 -30.48 8.12 13.47
CA SER A 155 -31.16 6.81 13.53
C SER A 155 -31.53 6.35 12.13
N THR A 156 -31.04 5.19 11.69
CA THR A 156 -31.34 4.62 10.37
C THR A 156 -32.06 3.28 10.48
N SER A 157 -32.88 2.96 9.48
CA SER A 157 -33.47 1.62 9.33
C SER A 157 -32.36 0.62 8.98
N VAL A 158 -32.42 -0.59 9.57
CA VAL A 158 -31.54 -1.71 9.18
C VAL A 158 -31.84 -2.14 7.74
N PHE A 159 -33.11 -2.04 7.34
CA PHE A 159 -33.53 -2.25 5.96
C PHE A 159 -33.38 -0.94 5.20
N ASN A 160 -32.27 -0.80 4.46
CA ASN A 160 -32.09 0.24 3.46
C ASN A 160 -32.38 -0.36 2.08
N ILE A 161 -33.34 0.23 1.38
CA ILE A 161 -33.59 -0.11 -0.02
C ILE A 161 -32.55 0.66 -0.83
N SER A 162 -31.56 -0.05 -1.35
CA SER A 162 -30.59 0.51 -2.30
C SER A 162 -31.32 1.09 -3.50
N ALA A 163 -30.91 2.28 -3.97
CA ALA A 163 -31.41 2.83 -5.22
C ALA A 163 -31.00 1.89 -6.37
N MET A 164 -31.91 1.03 -6.80
CA MET A 164 -31.74 0.25 -8.02
C MET A 164 -32.22 1.11 -9.18
N SER A 165 -31.43 1.17 -10.26
CA SER A 165 -31.81 1.92 -11.46
C SER A 165 -33.16 1.47 -11.98
N PHE A 166 -34.00 2.41 -12.40
CA PHE A 166 -35.28 2.13 -13.05
C PHE A 166 -35.04 1.21 -14.26
N GLY A 167 -35.52 -0.04 -14.19
CA GLY A 167 -35.29 -1.09 -15.20
C GLY A 167 -34.47 -2.31 -14.72
N ALA A 168 -33.84 -2.27 -13.54
CA ALA A 168 -33.10 -3.43 -12.99
C ALA A 168 -34.00 -4.45 -12.26
N LEU A 169 -35.13 -3.99 -11.71
CA LEU A 169 -36.23 -4.85 -11.31
C LEU A 169 -37.27 -4.78 -12.43
N SER A 170 -37.78 -5.94 -12.86
CA SER A 170 -38.87 -6.00 -13.84
C SER A 170 -39.93 -4.97 -13.48
N ALA A 171 -40.25 -4.09 -14.42
CA ALA A 171 -41.44 -3.26 -14.35
C ALA A 171 -42.70 -4.13 -14.21
#